data_AF-A0AAT9LBD7-F1
#
_entry.id   AF-A0AAT9LBD7-F1
#
_cell.length_a   1.000
_cell.length_b   1.000
_cell.length_c   1.000
_cell.angle_alpha   90.00
_cell.angle_beta   90.00
_cell.angle_gamma   90.00
#
_symmetry.space_group_name_H-M   'P 1'
#
loop_
_entity.id
_entity.type
_entity.pdbx_description
1 polymer ?
#
loop_
_entity_poly.entity_id
_entity_poly.type
_entity_poly.pdbx_seq_one_letter_code
_entity_poly.pdbx_strand_id
1 'polypeptide(L)'
;MVLSACAGPAQYYAGTGVHDATVAEAAGTWENIENTRLTLRRDGTASFQHLDGRNFDFDDGWRVSGTGTWKLGDDADGQDIRLTMTARTGAGTRSDAAVVDASASAPATYRWSIHVDRDEREALALFFFIGDPDNGSTYVLRKVTAQKAPAPATPAADGESER
;
A
#
# COMPACT_ATOMS: atom_id res chain seq x y z
N MET A 1 -7.60 -26.44 9.93
CA MET A 1 -7.95 -26.65 8.51
C MET A 1 -9.43 -26.37 8.35
N VAL A 2 -9.76 -25.31 7.61
CA VAL A 2 -10.84 -25.14 6.63
C VAL A 2 -10.90 -23.62 6.40
N LEU A 3 -10.19 -23.16 5.36
CA LEU A 3 -10.52 -21.89 4.69
C LEU A 3 -11.75 -22.20 3.83
N SER A 4 -12.93 -21.82 4.30
CA SER A 4 -14.14 -21.84 3.47
C SER A 4 -14.99 -20.60 3.73
N ALA A 5 -14.65 -19.55 3.00
CA ALA A 5 -15.64 -18.79 2.25
C ALA A 5 -14.95 -18.32 0.97
N CYS A 6 -15.35 -18.95 -0.14
CA CYS A 6 -14.87 -18.72 -1.50
C CYS A 6 -15.35 -17.37 -2.02
N ALA A 7 -14.82 -16.29 -1.46
CA ALA A 7 -15.05 -14.96 -1.98
C ALA A 7 -13.88 -14.65 -2.93
N GLY A 8 -14.09 -15.01 -4.20
CA GLY A 8 -13.11 -14.76 -5.24
C GLY A 8 -12.89 -13.26 -5.45
N PRO A 9 -11.76 -12.88 -6.06
CA PRO A 9 -11.42 -11.48 -6.37
C PRO A 9 -12.47 -10.74 -7.20
N ALA A 10 -13.38 -11.48 -7.85
CA ALA A 10 -14.55 -10.94 -8.55
C ALA A 10 -15.46 -10.06 -7.67
N GLN A 11 -15.49 -10.25 -6.35
CA GLN A 11 -16.31 -9.45 -5.43
C GLN A 11 -15.88 -7.98 -5.36
N TYR A 12 -14.63 -7.67 -5.73
CA TYR A 12 -14.06 -6.34 -5.60
C TYR A 12 -14.21 -5.47 -6.86
N TYR A 13 -14.75 -6.01 -7.96
CA TYR A 13 -15.07 -5.21 -9.15
C TYR A 13 -16.13 -4.14 -8.86
N ALA A 14 -17.01 -4.40 -7.89
CA ALA A 14 -18.02 -3.46 -7.41
C ALA A 14 -17.57 -2.73 -6.13
N GLY A 15 -16.25 -2.61 -5.90
CA GLY A 15 -15.71 -2.07 -4.66
C GLY A 15 -15.90 -3.00 -3.46
N THR A 16 -15.56 -2.54 -2.27
CA THR A 16 -15.59 -3.33 -1.03
C THR A 16 -16.85 -3.07 -0.20
N GLY A 17 -17.67 -2.09 -0.58
CA GLY A 17 -18.79 -1.60 0.21
C GLY A 17 -18.39 -0.89 1.52
N VAL A 18 -17.10 -0.64 1.76
CA VAL A 18 -16.63 0.13 2.92
C VAL A 18 -16.89 1.62 2.69
N HIS A 19 -17.62 2.26 3.60
CA HIS A 19 -17.92 3.71 3.57
C HIS A 19 -17.55 4.46 4.85
N ASP A 20 -17.01 3.76 5.84
CA ASP A 20 -16.74 4.31 7.17
C ASP A 20 -15.25 4.60 7.42
N ALA A 21 -14.39 4.41 6.43
CA ALA A 21 -12.99 4.76 6.55
C ALA A 21 -12.82 6.28 6.63
N THR A 22 -11.86 6.70 7.46
CA THR A 22 -11.52 8.10 7.63
C THR A 22 -10.16 8.43 7.04
N VAL A 23 -9.94 9.71 6.68
CA VAL A 23 -8.61 10.22 6.30
C VAL A 23 -7.56 9.93 7.39
N ALA A 24 -7.96 9.96 8.66
CA ALA A 24 -7.07 9.68 9.78
C ALA A 24 -6.64 8.20 9.84
N GLU A 25 -7.54 7.27 9.51
CA GLU A 25 -7.23 5.84 9.40
C GLU A 25 -6.41 5.53 8.14
N ALA A 26 -6.71 6.16 7.01
CA ALA A 26 -5.96 5.98 5.77
C ALA A 26 -4.53 6.54 5.88
N ALA A 27 -4.35 7.66 6.58
CA ALA A 27 -3.03 8.25 6.78
C ALA A 27 -2.09 7.33 7.56
N GLY A 28 -0.84 7.27 7.13
CA GLY A 28 0.19 6.41 7.68
C GLY A 28 1.13 5.87 6.61
N THR A 29 2.03 4.98 7.02
CA THR A 29 2.89 4.23 6.11
C THR A 29 2.34 2.82 5.93
N TRP A 30 2.30 2.39 4.69
CA TRP A 30 1.78 1.11 4.24
C TRP A 30 2.89 0.38 3.46
N GLU A 31 3.00 -0.92 3.68
CA GLU A 31 4.04 -1.75 3.08
C GLU A 31 3.47 -3.07 2.57
N ASN A 32 4.13 -3.64 1.58
CA ASN A 32 3.87 -5.00 1.13
C ASN A 32 5.13 -5.87 1.25
N ILE A 33 5.00 -7.15 0.90
CA ILE A 33 6.08 -8.14 0.97
C ILE A 33 7.20 -7.92 -0.07
N GLU A 34 6.97 -7.13 -1.11
CA GLU A 34 7.95 -6.84 -2.17
C GLU A 34 8.58 -5.45 -2.02
N ASN A 35 8.60 -4.92 -0.79
CA ASN A 35 9.21 -3.64 -0.45
C ASN A 35 8.59 -2.41 -1.15
N THR A 36 7.33 -2.51 -1.62
CA THR A 36 6.52 -1.32 -1.89
C THR A 36 6.26 -0.62 -0.58
N ARG A 37 6.49 0.69 -0.57
CA ARG A 37 6.15 1.54 0.57
C ARG A 37 5.32 2.71 0.09
N LEU A 38 4.17 2.95 0.71
CA LEU A 38 3.28 4.07 0.45
C LEU A 38 3.04 4.84 1.75
N THR A 39 3.41 6.10 1.78
CA THR A 39 3.11 7.00 2.90
C THR A 39 2.05 8.01 2.47
N LEU A 40 0.91 7.99 3.15
CA LEU A 40 -0.21 8.90 2.99
C LEU A 40 -0.22 9.90 4.16
N ARG A 41 0.02 11.18 3.89
CA ARG A 41 -0.01 12.24 4.92
C ARG A 41 -1.41 12.84 5.00
N ARG A 42 -1.83 13.25 6.20
CA ARG A 42 -3.18 13.82 6.44
C ARG A 42 -3.48 15.09 5.65
N ASP A 43 -2.45 15.78 5.18
CA ASP A 43 -2.57 16.99 4.33
C ASP A 43 -2.88 16.67 2.86
N GLY A 44 -3.04 15.39 2.50
CA GLY A 44 -3.30 14.97 1.12
C GLY A 44 -2.03 14.79 0.28
N THR A 45 -0.83 14.92 0.85
CA THR A 45 0.42 14.58 0.15
C THR A 45 0.80 13.12 0.36
N ALA A 46 1.50 12.55 -0.61
CA ALA A 46 1.95 11.17 -0.58
C ALA A 46 3.40 11.03 -1.04
N SER A 47 4.08 10.00 -0.55
CA SER A 47 5.34 9.52 -1.08
C SER A 47 5.28 8.01 -1.24
N PHE A 48 5.88 7.48 -2.30
CA PHE A 48 5.85 6.05 -2.57
C PHE A 48 7.20 5.57 -3.12
N GLN A 49 7.49 4.29 -2.86
CA GLN A 49 8.68 3.59 -3.31
C GLN A 49 8.27 2.25 -3.90
N HIS A 50 8.84 1.91 -5.05
CA HIS A 50 8.57 0.66 -5.76
C HIS A 50 7.07 0.36 -5.89
N LEU A 51 6.26 1.37 -6.23
CA LEU A 51 4.85 1.16 -6.50
C LEU A 51 4.71 0.68 -7.94
N ASP A 52 4.01 -0.43 -8.13
CA ASP A 52 3.88 -1.05 -9.44
C ASP A 52 3.13 -0.17 -10.43
N GLY A 53 3.53 -0.32 -11.69
CA GLY A 53 2.83 0.21 -12.84
C GLY A 53 1.41 -0.33 -12.94
N ARG A 54 0.63 0.25 -13.84
CA ARG A 54 -0.76 -0.18 -14.09
C ARG A 54 -0.88 -0.77 -15.47
N ASN A 55 -1.84 -1.68 -15.64
CA ASN A 55 -2.17 -2.28 -16.92
C ASN A 55 -0.90 -2.88 -17.57
N PHE A 56 -0.62 -2.57 -18.85
CA PHE A 56 0.58 -3.03 -19.54
C PHE A 56 1.89 -2.67 -18.84
N ASP A 57 1.96 -1.56 -18.10
CA ASP A 57 3.17 -1.21 -17.36
C ASP A 57 3.44 -2.19 -16.20
N PHE A 58 2.39 -2.84 -15.66
CA PHE A 58 2.55 -3.93 -14.70
C PHE A 58 3.09 -5.19 -15.38
N ASP A 59 2.61 -5.50 -16.59
CA ASP A 59 3.04 -6.67 -17.37
C ASP A 59 4.52 -6.53 -17.79
N ASP A 60 4.91 -5.32 -18.16
CA ASP A 60 6.31 -4.91 -18.36
C ASP A 60 7.09 -4.84 -17.03
N GLY A 61 6.42 -5.03 -15.90
CA GLY A 61 7.05 -5.11 -14.59
C GLY A 61 7.61 -3.78 -14.07
N TRP A 62 7.18 -2.64 -14.62
CA TRP A 62 7.64 -1.34 -14.14
C TRP A 62 7.23 -1.08 -12.69
N ARG A 63 8.16 -0.52 -11.93
CA ARG A 63 7.94 0.04 -10.60
C ARG A 63 8.46 1.47 -10.54
N VAL A 64 7.76 2.34 -9.83
CA VAL A 64 8.15 3.74 -9.68
C VAL A 64 8.24 4.17 -8.23
N SER A 65 9.13 5.13 -7.99
CA SER A 65 9.26 5.85 -6.73
C SER A 65 9.01 7.32 -6.99
N GLY A 66 8.41 8.01 -6.03
CA GLY A 66 8.01 9.39 -6.23
C GLY A 66 7.20 10.02 -5.11
N THR A 67 6.64 11.17 -5.45
CA THR A 67 5.70 11.93 -4.63
C THR A 67 4.41 12.16 -5.39
N GLY A 68 3.34 12.44 -4.64
CA GLY A 68 2.02 12.60 -5.20
C GLY A 68 1.07 13.32 -4.26
N THR A 69 -0.17 13.41 -4.71
CA THR A 69 -1.31 13.81 -3.89
C THR A 69 -2.31 12.67 -3.82
N TRP A 70 -3.01 12.55 -2.70
CA TRP A 70 -4.04 11.55 -2.50
C TRP A 70 -5.29 12.16 -1.87
N LYS A 71 -6.41 11.46 -2.07
CA LYS A 71 -7.66 11.70 -1.36
C LYS A 71 -8.38 10.38 -1.12
N LEU A 72 -9.20 10.33 -0.08
CA LEU A 72 -10.21 9.29 0.09
C LEU A 72 -11.41 9.65 -0.79
N GLY A 73 -11.70 8.80 -1.76
CA GLY A 73 -12.92 8.83 -2.55
C GLY A 73 -14.00 7.98 -1.90
N ASP A 74 -15.24 8.28 -2.24
CA ASP A 74 -16.43 7.54 -1.81
C ASP A 74 -17.43 7.60 -2.97
N ASP A 75 -17.94 6.45 -3.38
CA ASP A 75 -18.97 6.32 -4.41
C ASP A 75 -19.98 5.23 -4.02
N ALA A 76 -20.79 4.75 -4.95
CA ALA A 76 -21.83 3.76 -4.64
C ALA A 76 -21.26 2.37 -4.30
N ASP A 77 -20.03 2.10 -4.71
CA ASP A 77 -19.36 0.81 -4.68
C ASP A 77 -18.38 0.71 -3.48
N GLY A 78 -18.04 1.85 -2.87
CA GLY A 78 -17.23 1.91 -1.66
C GLY A 78 -16.23 3.06 -1.69
N GLN A 79 -15.37 3.08 -0.68
CA GLN A 79 -14.28 4.03 -0.55
C GLN A 79 -12.99 3.50 -1.20
N ASP A 80 -12.25 4.42 -1.83
CA ASP A 80 -10.96 4.17 -2.46
C ASP A 80 -9.94 5.29 -2.19
N ILE A 81 -8.65 4.96 -2.15
CA ILE A 81 -7.58 5.95 -2.16
C ILE A 81 -7.23 6.30 -3.60
N ARG A 82 -7.45 7.56 -3.97
CA ARG A 82 -7.15 8.10 -5.30
C ARG A 82 -5.80 8.81 -5.26
N LEU A 83 -4.73 8.09 -5.60
CA LEU A 83 -3.35 8.58 -5.63
C LEU A 83 -2.98 9.08 -7.02
N THR A 84 -2.42 10.29 -7.10
CA THR A 84 -1.86 10.86 -8.35
C THR A 84 -0.39 11.18 -8.15
N MET A 85 0.47 10.65 -9.01
CA MET A 85 1.89 11.00 -9.04
C MET A 85 2.08 12.44 -9.53
N THR A 86 2.84 13.23 -8.77
CA THR A 86 3.23 14.61 -9.13
C THR A 86 4.69 14.69 -9.55
N ALA A 87 5.57 13.87 -8.96
CA ALA A 87 6.96 13.79 -9.37
C ALA A 87 7.50 12.36 -9.21
N ARG A 88 8.14 11.84 -10.26
CA ARG A 88 8.89 10.58 -10.22
C ARG A 88 10.32 10.86 -9.78
N THR A 89 10.78 10.15 -8.76
CA THR A 89 12.16 10.24 -8.23
C THR A 89 12.99 8.98 -8.52
N GLY A 90 12.34 7.90 -8.95
CA GLY A 90 13.03 6.67 -9.37
C GLY A 90 12.13 5.77 -10.19
N ALA A 91 12.75 4.88 -10.95
CA ALA A 91 12.10 3.80 -11.66
C ALA A 91 12.96 2.54 -11.55
N GLY A 92 12.30 1.38 -11.59
CA GLY A 92 12.94 0.07 -11.62
C GLY A 92 11.98 -0.95 -12.19
N THR A 93 12.38 -2.21 -12.16
CA THR A 93 11.54 -3.33 -12.61
C THR A 93 11.35 -4.32 -11.48
N ARG A 94 10.26 -5.10 -11.52
CA ARG A 94 10.08 -6.26 -10.64
C ARG A 94 11.19 -7.28 -10.92
N SER A 95 11.61 -8.00 -9.88
CA SER A 95 12.70 -8.98 -9.98
C SER A 95 12.35 -10.17 -10.88
N ASP A 96 11.06 -10.45 -11.05
CA ASP A 96 10.51 -11.53 -11.87
C ASP A 96 10.04 -11.06 -13.25
N ALA A 97 10.19 -9.77 -13.58
CA ALA A 97 9.78 -9.23 -14.85
C ALA A 97 10.57 -9.85 -16.00
N ALA A 98 9.89 -10.20 -17.10
CA ALA A 98 10.56 -10.48 -18.36
C ALA A 98 11.40 -9.25 -18.75
N VAL A 99 12.53 -9.47 -19.44
CA VAL A 99 13.43 -8.38 -19.85
C VAL A 99 12.64 -7.37 -20.68
N VAL A 100 12.32 -6.23 -20.07
CA VAL A 100 11.80 -5.08 -20.79
C VAL A 100 12.82 -4.63 -21.81
N ASP A 101 12.34 -4.18 -22.97
CA ASP A 101 13.19 -3.51 -23.94
C ASP A 101 13.92 -2.35 -23.24
N ALA A 102 15.26 -2.39 -23.23
CA ALA A 102 16.09 -1.41 -22.54
C ALA A 102 15.91 0.02 -23.09
N SER A 103 15.27 0.18 -24.26
CA SER A 103 14.90 1.47 -24.82
C SER A 103 13.59 2.05 -24.27
N ALA A 104 12.76 1.25 -23.59
CA ALA A 104 11.52 1.69 -22.99
C ALA A 104 11.79 2.56 -21.75
N SER A 105 11.18 3.75 -21.71
CA SER A 105 11.23 4.62 -20.53
C SER A 105 10.06 4.33 -19.61
N ALA A 106 10.32 4.27 -18.30
CA ALA A 106 9.25 4.19 -17.31
C ALA A 106 8.21 5.32 -17.52
N PRO A 107 6.93 5.09 -17.18
CA PRO A 107 5.89 6.10 -17.34
C PRO A 107 6.08 7.32 -16.45
N ALA A 108 5.85 8.51 -17.02
CA ALA A 108 6.09 9.79 -16.38
C ALA A 108 4.95 10.25 -15.45
N THR A 109 3.76 9.66 -15.58
CA THR A 109 2.58 10.01 -14.80
C THR A 109 1.76 8.76 -14.49
N TYR A 110 1.23 8.69 -13.28
CA TYR A 110 0.36 7.60 -12.85
C TYR A 110 -0.79 8.12 -11.99
N ARG A 111 -1.90 7.39 -12.07
CA ARG A 111 -3.01 7.49 -11.12
C ARG A 111 -3.39 6.09 -10.67
N TRP A 112 -3.43 5.87 -9.37
CA TRP A 112 -3.88 4.62 -8.76
C TRP A 112 -5.19 4.85 -8.02
N SER A 113 -6.10 3.90 -8.16
CA SER A 113 -7.19 3.67 -7.22
C SER A 113 -6.80 2.46 -6.39
N ILE A 114 -6.71 2.65 -5.08
CA ILE A 114 -6.35 1.61 -4.12
C ILE A 114 -7.59 1.38 -3.26
N HIS A 115 -8.15 0.18 -3.32
CA HIS A 115 -9.33 -0.20 -2.58
C HIS A 115 -9.05 -0.19 -1.08
N VAL A 116 -10.09 0.14 -0.34
CA VAL A 116 -10.10 0.18 1.12
C VAL A 116 -10.99 -0.94 1.63
N ASP A 117 -10.52 -1.73 2.58
CA ASP A 117 -11.30 -2.82 3.17
C ASP A 117 -11.05 -2.93 4.69
N ARG A 118 -11.77 -3.84 5.33
CA ARG A 118 -11.62 -4.19 6.74
C ARG A 118 -11.03 -5.60 6.86
N ASP A 119 -9.96 -5.73 7.63
CA ASP A 119 -9.41 -7.04 7.96
C ASP A 119 -10.27 -7.76 9.03
N GLU A 120 -9.89 -8.98 9.42
CA GLU A 120 -10.59 -9.78 10.44
C GLU A 120 -10.70 -9.09 11.81
N ARG A 121 -9.93 -8.02 12.04
CA ARG A 121 -9.92 -7.20 13.25
C ARG A 121 -10.60 -5.84 13.05
N GLU A 122 -11.31 -5.66 11.94
CA GLU A 122 -11.93 -4.41 11.51
C GLU A 122 -10.91 -3.28 11.28
N ALA A 123 -9.62 -3.60 11.18
CA ALA A 123 -8.60 -2.63 10.86
C ALA A 123 -8.58 -2.33 9.36
N LEU A 124 -8.27 -1.08 9.03
CA LEU A 124 -8.18 -0.65 7.65
C LEU A 124 -7.09 -1.43 6.89
N ALA A 125 -7.46 -2.03 5.77
CA ALA A 125 -6.57 -2.67 4.81
C ALA A 125 -6.61 -1.91 3.48
N LEU A 126 -5.47 -1.85 2.79
CA LEU A 126 -5.38 -1.29 1.45
C LEU A 126 -4.97 -2.38 0.46
N PHE A 127 -5.58 -2.42 -0.72
CA PHE A 127 -5.11 -3.28 -1.79
C PHE A 127 -5.44 -2.72 -3.17
N PHE A 128 -4.75 -3.20 -4.20
CA PHE A 128 -5.11 -2.94 -5.60
C PHE A 128 -4.92 -4.20 -6.43
N PHE A 129 -5.65 -4.31 -7.53
CA PHE A 129 -5.48 -5.42 -8.47
C PHE A 129 -4.23 -5.25 -9.30
N ILE A 130 -3.51 -6.34 -9.50
CA ILE A 130 -2.33 -6.41 -10.36
C ILE A 130 -2.56 -7.42 -11.48
N GLY A 131 -2.11 -7.06 -12.69
CA GLY A 131 -2.25 -7.88 -13.89
C GLY A 131 -3.68 -8.02 -14.40
N ASP A 132 -3.94 -9.12 -15.09
CA ASP A 132 -5.27 -9.48 -15.60
C ASP A 132 -6.25 -9.64 -14.42
N PRO A 133 -7.29 -8.79 -14.34
CA PRO A 133 -8.22 -8.82 -13.22
C PRO A 133 -9.10 -10.08 -13.19
N ASP A 134 -9.19 -10.86 -14.28
CA ASP A 134 -9.84 -12.18 -14.30
C ASP A 134 -8.99 -13.26 -13.60
N ASN A 135 -7.67 -13.05 -13.52
CA ASN A 135 -6.77 -13.89 -12.72
C ASN A 135 -6.81 -13.52 -11.24
N GLY A 136 -7.37 -12.35 -10.90
CA GLY A 136 -7.75 -12.06 -9.53
C GLY A 136 -6.59 -11.84 -8.56
N SER A 137 -5.40 -11.52 -9.07
CA SER A 137 -4.23 -11.26 -8.23
C SER A 137 -4.37 -9.92 -7.52
N THR A 138 -4.43 -9.95 -6.19
CA THR A 138 -4.51 -8.75 -5.34
C THR A 138 -3.16 -8.41 -4.73
N TYR A 139 -2.83 -7.13 -4.75
CA TYR A 139 -1.65 -6.56 -4.11
C TYR A 139 -2.02 -5.91 -2.78
N VAL A 140 -1.74 -6.59 -1.66
CA VAL A 140 -2.15 -6.13 -0.32
C VAL A 140 -1.05 -5.29 0.32
N LEU A 141 -1.43 -4.10 0.76
CA LEU A 141 -0.64 -3.16 1.54
C LEU A 141 -1.11 -3.19 3.00
N ARG A 142 -0.17 -3.43 3.93
CA ARG A 142 -0.44 -3.47 5.37
C ARG A 142 0.11 -2.23 6.04
N LYS A 143 -0.63 -1.69 7.01
CA LYS A 143 -0.21 -0.52 7.76
C LYS A 143 1.00 -0.89 8.64
N VAL A 144 2.07 -0.10 8.53
CA VAL A 144 3.21 -0.21 9.44
C VAL A 144 2.76 0.34 10.79
N THR A 145 2.56 -0.55 11.76
CA THR A 145 2.37 -0.13 13.15
C THR A 145 3.72 0.38 13.67
N ALA A 146 3.73 1.56 14.27
CA ALA A 146 4.93 2.04 14.97
C ALA A 146 5.27 1.00 16.04
N GLN A 147 6.43 0.35 15.93
CA GLN A 147 6.96 -0.43 17.05
C GLN A 147 7.10 0.52 18.24
N LYS A 148 6.44 0.20 19.35
CA LYS A 148 6.66 0.87 20.63
C LYS A 148 8.15 0.77 20.93
N ALA A 149 8.85 1.91 21.00
CA ALA A 149 10.27 1.93 21.37
C ALA A 149 10.46 1.16 22.69
N PRO A 150 11.51 0.34 22.82
CA PRO A 150 11.83 -0.27 24.11
C PRO A 150 12.01 0.84 25.15
N ALA A 151 11.40 0.66 26.32
CA ALA A 151 11.53 1.61 27.41
C ALA A 151 13.03 1.81 27.73
N PRO A 152 13.49 3.05 27.99
CA PRO A 152 14.86 3.28 28.40
C PRO A 152 15.13 2.44 29.65
N ALA A 153 16.22 1.66 29.63
CA ALA A 153 16.65 0.89 30.78
C ALA A 153 16.89 1.85 31.96
N THR A 154 16.15 1.66 33.05
CA THR A 154 16.40 2.34 34.32
C THR A 154 17.84 2.02 34.75
N PRO A 155 18.71 3.02 35.00
CA PRO A 155 20.01 2.75 35.59
C PRO A 155 19.79 2.11 36.96
N ALA A 156 20.46 0.98 37.22
CA ALA A 156 20.51 0.41 38.55
C ALA A 156 21.14 1.45 39.49
N ALA A 157 20.41 1.81 40.54
CA ALA A 157 20.97 2.59 41.63
C ALA A 157 21.88 1.66 42.44
N ASP A 158 23.19 1.86 42.33
CA ASP A 158 24.14 1.32 43.30
C ASP A 158 23.89 2.01 44.65
N GLY A 159 23.22 1.28 45.53
CA GLY A 159 23.02 1.64 46.93
C GLY A 159 23.84 0.70 47.81
N GLU A 160 25.01 1.18 48.22
CA GLU A 160 25.86 0.65 49.30
C GLU A 160 25.08 0.42 50.60
N SER A 161 25.31 -0.71 51.28
CA SER A 161 25.47 -0.83 52.75
C SER A 161 25.65 -2.29 53.16
N GLU A 162 26.90 -2.76 53.15
CA GLU A 162 27.32 -3.87 54.02
C GLU A 162 27.63 -3.35 55.43
N ARG A 163 27.46 -4.25 56.39
CA ARG A 163 27.49 -4.04 57.85
C ARG A 163 28.90 -4.03 58.42
#